data_AF-A0A9X2KZX1-F1
#
_entry.id   AF-A0A9X2KZX1-F1
#
_cell.length_a   1.000
_cell.length_b   1.000
_cell.length_c   1.000
_cell.angle_alpha   90.00
_cell.angle_beta   90.00
_cell.angle_gamma   90.00
#
_symmetry.space_group_name_H-M   'P 1'
#
loop_
_entity.id
_entity.type
_entity.pdbx_description
1 polymer ?
#
loop_
_entity_poly.entity_id
_entity_poly.type
_entity_poly.pdbx_seq_one_letter_code
_entity_poly.pdbx_strand_id
1 'polypeptide(L)'
;MTKILLTSLLFSLSLNSYSQSEKDNLLEQDIDEIIEELKFMYHYDQATREYLYYQTFDKSITDSIENLSNEVRENRLKFTPVKSDSLKKKIWKNYITPMDKIHTERVIEITKKYGFPSAKRLKEYSEENIDFNPLILLIHSPFEYSEDLKKIVKIEREKGRLEKCDYGYLLWHLNGRSDFQPMLDNGYAMTKKEDGTIELKAVDCD
;
A
#
# COMPACT_ATOMS: atom_id res chain seq x y z
N MET A 1 6.49 14.62 43.62
CA MET A 1 5.65 14.40 42.42
C MET A 1 6.48 14.18 41.16
N THR A 2 7.56 14.95 40.93
CA THR A 2 8.47 14.81 39.77
C THR A 2 9.12 13.43 39.63
N LYS A 3 9.53 12.78 40.73
CA LYS A 3 10.11 11.41 40.68
C LYS A 3 9.10 10.32 40.28
N ILE A 4 7.82 10.48 40.62
CA ILE A 4 6.73 9.54 40.28
C ILE A 4 6.32 9.71 38.81
N LEU A 5 6.29 10.96 38.31
CA LEU A 5 6.08 11.21 36.88
C LEU A 5 7.22 10.62 36.02
N LEU A 6 8.47 10.75 36.47
CA LEU A 6 9.62 10.23 35.72
C LEU A 6 9.64 8.70 35.65
N THR A 7 9.29 8.00 36.73
CA THR A 7 9.15 6.54 36.71
C THR A 7 7.97 6.07 35.88
N SER A 8 6.81 6.76 35.94
CA SER A 8 5.68 6.43 35.05
C SER A 8 5.98 6.66 33.58
N LEU A 9 6.77 7.68 33.23
CA LEU A 9 7.22 7.95 31.86
C LEU A 9 8.23 6.90 31.37
N LEU A 10 9.16 6.48 32.22
CA LEU A 10 10.13 5.41 31.89
C LEU A 10 9.45 4.05 31.71
N PHE A 11 8.42 3.74 32.52
CA PHE A 11 7.68 2.48 32.43
C PHE A 11 6.79 2.39 31.18
N SER A 12 6.21 3.51 30.74
CA SER A 12 5.41 3.55 29.51
C SER A 12 6.26 3.46 28.24
N LEU A 13 7.50 3.97 28.27
CA LEU A 13 8.45 3.82 27.17
C LEU A 13 8.97 2.37 27.02
N SER A 14 9.20 1.65 28.13
CA SER A 14 9.67 0.26 28.09
C SER A 14 8.64 -0.72 27.55
N LEU A 15 7.35 -0.55 27.91
CA LEU A 15 6.27 -1.43 27.43
C LEU A 15 6.03 -1.30 25.92
N ASN A 16 6.18 -0.09 25.38
CA ASN A 16 6.02 0.17 23.96
C ASN A 16 7.14 -0.43 23.09
N SER A 17 8.35 -0.50 23.63
CA SER A 17 9.52 -1.09 22.95
C SER A 17 9.43 -2.61 22.92
N TYR A 18 8.97 -3.23 24.01
CA TYR A 18 8.84 -4.67 24.14
C TYR A 18 7.81 -5.26 23.16
N SER A 19 6.67 -4.57 22.97
CA SER A 19 5.63 -5.00 22.02
C SER A 19 6.08 -4.88 20.56
N GLN A 20 6.96 -3.94 20.23
CA GLN A 20 7.53 -3.81 18.88
C GLN A 20 8.49 -4.97 18.60
N SER A 21 9.44 -5.23 19.50
CA SER A 21 10.41 -6.31 19.34
C SER A 21 9.75 -7.68 19.22
N GLU A 22 8.65 -7.92 19.93
CA GLU A 22 7.90 -9.17 19.81
C GLU A 22 7.27 -9.36 18.42
N LYS A 23 6.67 -8.29 17.89
CA LYS A 23 6.09 -8.30 16.54
C LYS A 23 7.13 -8.49 15.44
N ASP A 24 8.29 -7.86 15.60
CA ASP A 24 9.41 -7.98 14.66
C ASP A 24 9.99 -9.40 14.69
N ASN A 25 10.22 -9.97 15.88
CA ASN A 25 10.65 -11.37 16.00
C ASN A 25 9.64 -12.35 15.40
N LEU A 26 8.34 -12.12 15.60
CA LEU A 26 7.29 -12.94 14.99
C LEU A 26 7.27 -12.80 13.46
N LEU A 27 7.50 -11.59 12.94
CA LEU A 27 7.57 -11.38 11.49
C LEU A 27 8.77 -12.10 10.91
N GLU A 28 9.94 -11.98 11.53
CA GLU A 28 11.17 -12.66 11.09
C GLU A 28 11.00 -14.19 11.10
N GLN A 29 10.34 -14.74 12.12
CA GLN A 29 10.08 -16.18 12.20
C GLN A 29 9.19 -16.69 11.06
N ASP A 30 8.17 -15.92 10.68
CA ASP A 30 7.14 -16.32 9.71
C ASP A 30 7.37 -15.65 8.33
N ILE A 31 8.56 -15.08 8.08
CA ILE A 31 8.77 -14.12 6.98
C ILE A 31 8.49 -14.70 5.60
N ASP A 32 8.93 -15.94 5.33
CA ASP A 32 8.77 -16.59 4.03
C ASP A 32 7.27 -16.77 3.69
N GLU A 33 6.47 -17.27 4.63
CA GLU A 33 5.02 -17.44 4.44
C GLU A 33 4.32 -16.09 4.23
N ILE A 34 4.72 -15.06 4.98
CA ILE A 34 4.15 -13.72 4.86
C ILE A 34 4.50 -13.10 3.50
N ILE A 35 5.73 -13.29 3.01
CA ILE A 35 6.13 -12.81 1.68
C ILE A 35 5.33 -13.52 0.60
N GLU A 36 5.27 -14.85 0.63
CA GLU A 36 4.52 -15.63 -0.36
C GLU A 36 3.05 -15.22 -0.42
N GLU A 37 2.41 -15.05 0.74
CA GLU A 37 1.01 -14.65 0.83
C GLU A 37 0.77 -13.23 0.30
N LEU A 38 1.56 -12.24 0.76
CA LEU A 38 1.43 -10.84 0.30
C LEU A 38 1.73 -10.70 -1.19
N LYS A 39 2.72 -11.44 -1.69
CA LYS A 39 3.10 -11.47 -3.10
C LYS A 39 1.98 -12.04 -3.97
N PHE A 40 1.37 -13.14 -3.54
CA PHE A 40 0.19 -13.70 -4.21
C PHE A 40 -0.96 -12.68 -4.29
N MET A 41 -1.31 -12.06 -3.16
CA MET A 41 -2.40 -11.08 -3.12
C MET A 41 -2.12 -9.87 -4.03
N TYR A 42 -0.88 -9.37 -4.00
CA TYR A 42 -0.44 -8.25 -4.84
C TYR A 42 -0.52 -8.59 -6.33
N HIS A 43 0.05 -9.72 -6.76
CA HIS A 43 0.02 -10.09 -8.17
C HIS A 43 -1.39 -10.42 -8.67
N TYR A 44 -2.24 -11.00 -7.84
CA TYR A 44 -3.65 -11.17 -8.17
C TYR A 44 -4.33 -9.81 -8.42
N ASP A 45 -4.14 -8.85 -7.50
CA ASP A 45 -4.71 -7.50 -7.60
C ASP A 45 -4.26 -6.79 -8.89
N GLN A 46 -2.96 -6.79 -9.17
CA GLN A 46 -2.42 -6.14 -10.36
C GLN A 46 -2.90 -6.85 -11.65
N ALA A 47 -2.76 -8.17 -11.73
CA ALA A 47 -3.07 -8.92 -12.95
C ALA A 47 -4.56 -8.83 -13.34
N THR A 48 -5.47 -8.86 -12.35
CA THR A 48 -6.92 -8.75 -12.63
C THR A 48 -7.33 -7.36 -13.10
N ARG A 49 -6.68 -6.30 -12.59
CA ARG A 49 -6.90 -4.91 -13.05
C ARG A 49 -6.27 -4.68 -14.43
N GLU A 50 -5.04 -5.15 -14.64
CA GLU A 50 -4.32 -5.09 -15.92
C GLU A 50 -5.08 -5.80 -17.04
N TYR A 51 -5.73 -6.94 -16.75
CA TYR A 51 -6.54 -7.66 -17.72
C TYR A 51 -7.64 -6.81 -18.37
N LEU A 52 -8.20 -5.83 -17.65
CA LEU A 52 -9.20 -4.92 -18.22
C LEU A 52 -8.66 -4.03 -19.35
N TYR A 53 -7.35 -3.79 -19.36
CA TYR A 53 -6.65 -2.93 -20.32
C TYR A 53 -5.90 -3.73 -21.38
N TYR A 54 -5.26 -4.83 -20.99
CA TYR A 54 -4.37 -5.60 -21.84
C TYR A 54 -4.94 -6.95 -22.29
N GLN A 55 -6.04 -7.42 -21.68
CA GLN A 55 -6.65 -8.73 -21.96
C GLN A 55 -5.69 -9.93 -21.84
N THR A 56 -4.71 -9.82 -20.95
CA THR A 56 -3.76 -10.88 -20.64
C THR A 56 -3.41 -10.83 -19.15
N PHE A 57 -3.08 -11.99 -18.60
CA PHE A 57 -2.49 -12.13 -17.26
C PHE A 57 -0.95 -12.29 -17.32
N ASP A 58 -0.39 -12.36 -18.52
CA ASP A 58 1.05 -12.49 -18.73
C ASP A 58 1.74 -11.13 -18.54
N LYS A 59 2.44 -10.99 -17.41
CA LYS A 59 3.17 -9.76 -17.06
C LYS A 59 4.23 -9.41 -18.09
N SER A 60 4.88 -10.39 -18.73
CA SER A 60 5.90 -10.10 -19.75
C SER A 60 5.30 -9.36 -20.95
N ILE A 61 4.04 -9.65 -21.27
CA ILE A 61 3.30 -8.94 -22.32
C ILE A 61 2.94 -7.53 -21.84
N THR A 62 2.46 -7.37 -20.60
CA THR A 62 2.09 -6.03 -20.10
C THR A 62 3.32 -5.13 -19.95
N ASP A 63 4.43 -5.65 -19.41
CA ASP A 63 5.74 -4.97 -19.35
C ASP A 63 6.24 -4.56 -20.74
N SER A 64 6.14 -5.46 -21.72
CA SER A 64 6.53 -5.14 -23.09
C SER A 64 5.72 -3.98 -23.68
N ILE A 65 4.43 -3.87 -23.31
CA ILE A 65 3.56 -2.77 -23.76
C ILE A 65 3.85 -1.47 -23.00
N GLU A 66 4.08 -1.55 -21.70
CA GLU A 66 4.34 -0.40 -20.83
C GLU A 66 5.65 0.30 -21.16
N ASN A 67 6.64 -0.46 -21.64
CA ASN A 67 7.94 0.03 -22.10
C ASN A 67 7.92 0.65 -23.52
N LEU A 68 6.78 0.65 -24.21
CA LEU A 68 6.65 1.32 -25.51
C LEU A 68 6.62 2.85 -25.33
N SER A 69 6.95 3.58 -26.41
CA SER A 69 6.75 5.04 -26.42
C SER A 69 5.26 5.37 -26.24
N ASN A 70 4.96 6.54 -25.66
CA ASN A 70 3.58 6.93 -25.34
C ASN A 70 2.62 6.79 -26.53
N GLU A 71 3.02 7.27 -27.72
CA GLU A 71 2.21 7.16 -28.94
C GLU A 71 1.91 5.70 -29.32
N VAL A 72 2.92 4.82 -29.27
CA VAL A 72 2.76 3.41 -29.64
C VAL A 72 1.93 2.68 -28.58
N ARG A 73 2.15 2.98 -27.31
CA ARG A 73 1.39 2.43 -26.18
C ARG A 73 -0.09 2.80 -26.26
N GLU A 74 -0.41 4.09 -26.48
CA GLU A 74 -1.78 4.56 -26.64
C GLU A 74 -2.48 3.90 -27.83
N ASN A 75 -1.79 3.79 -28.96
CA ASN A 75 -2.32 3.10 -30.14
C ASN A 75 -2.62 1.63 -29.83
N ARG A 76 -1.74 0.94 -29.11
CA ARG A 76 -1.96 -0.47 -28.73
C ARG A 76 -3.13 -0.61 -27.75
N LEU A 77 -3.17 0.22 -26.70
CA LEU A 77 -4.22 0.27 -25.70
C LEU A 77 -5.59 0.68 -26.25
N LYS A 78 -5.68 1.20 -27.47
CA LYS A 78 -6.97 1.44 -28.13
C LYS A 78 -7.67 0.15 -28.56
N PHE A 79 -6.93 -0.94 -28.77
CA PHE A 79 -7.45 -2.17 -29.37
C PHE A 79 -7.55 -3.34 -28.40
N THR A 80 -6.77 -3.36 -27.32
CA THR A 80 -6.76 -4.41 -26.29
C THR A 80 -7.81 -4.36 -25.18
N PRO A 81 -8.45 -3.25 -24.79
CA PRO A 81 -9.21 -3.22 -23.54
C PRO A 81 -10.51 -4.00 -23.68
N VAL A 82 -11.02 -4.50 -22.56
CA VAL A 82 -12.37 -5.06 -22.51
C VAL A 82 -13.36 -4.00 -22.99
N LYS A 83 -13.94 -4.15 -24.18
CA LYS A 83 -14.75 -3.09 -24.80
C LYS A 83 -16.14 -2.91 -24.15
N SER A 84 -16.68 -3.99 -23.58
CA SER A 84 -18.03 -3.97 -23.00
C SER A 84 -18.00 -3.43 -21.57
N ASP A 85 -18.63 -2.27 -21.35
CA ASP A 85 -18.79 -1.70 -20.00
C ASP A 85 -19.59 -2.61 -19.07
N SER A 86 -20.56 -3.36 -19.60
CA SER A 86 -21.31 -4.35 -18.82
C SER A 86 -20.40 -5.48 -18.35
N LEU A 87 -19.50 -5.96 -19.22
CA LEU A 87 -18.51 -6.96 -18.84
C LEU A 87 -17.51 -6.41 -17.82
N LYS A 88 -16.97 -5.20 -18.03
CA LYS A 88 -16.09 -4.54 -17.04
C LYS A 88 -16.76 -4.49 -15.66
N LYS A 89 -18.02 -4.01 -15.60
CA LYS A 89 -18.78 -3.94 -14.35
C LYS A 89 -18.96 -5.31 -13.69
N LYS A 90 -19.21 -6.36 -14.47
CA LYS A 90 -19.26 -7.74 -13.96
C LYS A 90 -17.91 -8.21 -13.43
N ILE A 91 -16.81 -7.90 -14.13
CA ILE A 91 -15.47 -8.28 -13.70
C ILE A 91 -15.13 -7.61 -12.35
N TRP A 92 -15.36 -6.30 -12.26
CA TRP A 92 -15.20 -5.55 -11.02
C TRP A 92 -16.02 -6.14 -9.88
N LYS A 93 -17.33 -6.34 -10.11
CA LYS A 93 -18.25 -6.83 -9.09
C LYS A 93 -17.91 -8.24 -8.60
N ASN A 94 -17.46 -9.12 -9.48
CA ASN A 94 -17.37 -10.55 -9.19
C ASN A 94 -15.95 -11.04 -8.88
N TYR A 95 -14.91 -10.31 -9.30
CA TYR A 95 -13.52 -10.77 -9.15
C TYR A 95 -12.63 -9.74 -8.43
N ILE A 96 -12.73 -8.45 -8.77
CA ILE A 96 -11.83 -7.44 -8.19
C ILE A 96 -12.32 -7.03 -6.79
N THR A 97 -13.53 -6.46 -6.68
CA THR A 97 -14.05 -5.95 -5.40
C THR A 97 -14.16 -7.01 -4.29
N PRO A 98 -14.60 -8.25 -4.56
CA PRO A 98 -14.62 -9.30 -3.54
C PRO A 98 -13.21 -9.64 -3.03
N MET A 99 -12.21 -9.65 -3.91
CA MET A 99 -10.82 -9.94 -3.52
C MET A 99 -10.16 -8.76 -2.84
N ASP A 100 -10.45 -7.51 -3.24
CA ASP A 100 -10.03 -6.31 -2.52
C ASP A 100 -10.47 -6.39 -1.05
N LYS A 101 -11.70 -6.86 -0.79
CA LYS A 101 -12.21 -7.09 0.56
C LYS A 101 -11.41 -8.14 1.32
N ILE A 102 -11.25 -9.33 0.73
CA ILE A 102 -10.52 -10.45 1.36
C ILE A 102 -9.06 -10.06 1.65
N HIS A 103 -8.38 -9.45 0.68
CA HIS A 103 -7.00 -8.97 0.85
C HIS A 103 -6.90 -7.90 1.94
N THR A 104 -7.86 -6.97 2.00
CA THR A 104 -7.90 -5.95 3.06
C THR A 104 -8.03 -6.57 4.44
N GLU A 105 -8.99 -7.47 4.63
CA GLU A 105 -9.19 -8.20 5.89
C GLU A 105 -7.92 -8.94 6.29
N ARG A 106 -7.29 -9.62 5.32
CA ARG A 106 -6.07 -10.37 5.57
C ARG A 106 -4.89 -9.49 5.95
N VAL A 107 -4.68 -8.37 5.25
CA VAL A 107 -3.61 -7.41 5.60
C VAL A 107 -3.87 -6.79 6.98
N ILE A 108 -5.12 -6.57 7.38
CA ILE A 108 -5.47 -6.13 8.74
C ILE A 108 -5.06 -7.19 9.78
N GLU A 109 -5.33 -8.47 9.52
CA GLU A 109 -4.91 -9.57 10.40
C GLU A 109 -3.39 -9.66 10.54
N ILE A 110 -2.67 -9.64 9.42
CA ILE A 110 -1.21 -9.63 9.39
C ILE A 110 -0.68 -8.42 10.16
N THR A 111 -1.24 -7.22 9.92
CA THR A 111 -0.83 -5.99 10.63
C THR A 111 -1.08 -6.08 12.14
N LYS A 112 -2.22 -6.66 12.56
CA LYS A 112 -2.52 -6.86 13.98
C LYS A 112 -1.52 -7.81 14.65
N LYS A 113 -1.14 -8.90 13.98
CA LYS A 113 -0.20 -9.90 14.52
C LYS A 113 1.26 -9.43 14.46
N TYR A 114 1.72 -8.95 13.31
CA TYR A 114 3.15 -8.71 13.02
C TYR A 114 3.53 -7.22 12.93
N GLY A 115 2.55 -6.32 13.01
CA GLY A 115 2.73 -4.94 12.53
C GLY A 115 2.73 -4.90 11.00
N PHE A 116 2.53 -3.72 10.42
CA PHE A 116 2.38 -3.58 8.97
C PHE A 116 3.68 -3.99 8.27
N PRO A 117 3.65 -5.03 7.42
CA PRO A 117 4.83 -5.55 6.75
C PRO A 117 5.15 -4.66 5.55
N SER A 118 5.65 -3.45 5.78
CA SER A 118 6.06 -2.57 4.69
C SER A 118 7.14 -3.22 3.83
N ALA A 119 7.26 -2.79 2.56
CA ALA A 119 8.29 -3.33 1.66
C ALA A 119 9.71 -3.20 2.25
N LYS A 120 9.96 -2.15 3.04
CA LYS A 120 11.20 -1.97 3.80
C LYS A 120 11.40 -3.07 4.84
N ARG A 121 10.41 -3.32 5.71
CA ARG A 121 10.48 -4.38 6.74
C ARG A 121 10.63 -5.76 6.12
N LEU A 122 9.92 -6.05 5.04
CA LEU A 122 10.05 -7.32 4.34
C LEU A 122 11.49 -7.54 3.83
N LYS A 123 12.13 -6.49 3.28
CA LYS A 123 13.55 -6.53 2.87
C LYS A 123 14.52 -6.62 4.04
N GLU A 124 14.17 -6.08 5.21
CA GLU A 124 15.01 -6.14 6.41
C GLU A 124 15.07 -7.54 7.00
N TYR A 125 13.98 -8.32 6.91
CA TYR A 125 13.87 -9.65 7.53
C TYR A 125 13.99 -10.82 6.54
N SER A 126 14.20 -10.56 5.25
CA SER A 126 14.29 -11.60 4.21
C SER A 126 15.46 -11.37 3.26
N GLU A 127 16.00 -12.46 2.71
CA GLU A 127 16.96 -12.43 1.60
C GLU A 127 16.27 -12.35 0.22
N GLU A 128 14.93 -12.42 0.16
CA GLU A 128 14.19 -12.35 -1.09
C GLU A 128 14.21 -10.96 -1.75
N ASN A 129 14.18 -10.97 -3.09
CA ASN A 129 13.96 -9.75 -3.85
C ASN A 129 12.49 -9.33 -3.79
N ILE A 130 12.17 -8.36 -2.94
CA ILE A 130 10.83 -7.78 -2.81
C ILE A 130 10.53 -6.84 -3.98
N ASP A 131 9.75 -7.33 -4.94
CA ASP A 131 9.30 -6.66 -6.17
C ASP A 131 7.85 -6.13 -6.09
N PHE A 132 7.23 -6.20 -4.91
CA PHE A 132 5.87 -5.73 -4.65
C PHE A 132 5.82 -4.74 -3.47
N ASN A 133 4.72 -3.97 -3.38
CA ASN A 133 4.48 -3.07 -2.24
C ASN A 133 3.13 -3.40 -1.56
N PRO A 134 3.13 -3.95 -0.33
CA PRO A 134 1.91 -4.25 0.43
C PRO A 134 0.97 -3.07 0.65
N LEU A 135 1.48 -1.82 0.58
CA LEU A 135 0.65 -0.62 0.68
C LEU A 135 -0.47 -0.58 -0.38
N ILE A 136 -0.21 -1.12 -1.57
CA ILE A 136 -1.17 -1.14 -2.68
C ILE A 136 -2.45 -1.91 -2.30
N LEU A 137 -2.33 -2.98 -1.52
CA LEU A 137 -3.49 -3.75 -1.04
C LEU A 137 -4.39 -2.91 -0.13
N LEU A 138 -3.81 -2.01 0.68
CA LEU A 138 -4.57 -1.08 1.53
C LEU A 138 -5.15 0.10 0.73
N ILE A 139 -4.44 0.56 -0.30
CA ILE A 139 -4.94 1.62 -1.21
C ILE A 139 -6.19 1.15 -1.96
N HIS A 140 -6.23 -0.13 -2.35
CA HIS A 140 -7.37 -0.72 -3.04
C HIS A 140 -8.48 -1.22 -2.10
N SER A 141 -8.36 -0.99 -0.79
CA SER A 141 -9.38 -1.40 0.17
C SER A 141 -10.76 -0.80 -0.14
N PRO A 142 -11.85 -1.57 0.05
CA PRO A 142 -13.19 -1.01 -0.03
C PRO A 142 -13.39 0.11 1.00
N PHE A 143 -14.12 1.16 0.61
CA PHE A 143 -14.30 2.35 1.45
C PHE A 143 -14.93 2.06 2.84
N GLU A 144 -15.64 0.94 2.99
CA GLU A 144 -16.17 0.48 4.28
C GLU A 144 -15.09 0.24 5.35
N TYR A 145 -13.83 0.00 4.96
CA TYR A 145 -12.71 -0.18 5.89
C TYR A 145 -11.99 1.13 6.25
N SER A 146 -12.36 2.25 5.62
CA SER A 146 -11.59 3.51 5.70
C SER A 146 -11.35 3.99 7.13
N GLU A 147 -12.38 4.02 7.98
CA GLU A 147 -12.25 4.51 9.36
C GLU A 147 -11.41 3.61 10.25
N ASP A 148 -11.45 2.29 10.04
CA ASP A 148 -10.63 1.36 10.81
C ASP A 148 -9.19 1.34 10.32
N LEU A 149 -8.97 1.41 9.01
CA LEU A 149 -7.63 1.53 8.43
C LEU A 149 -6.95 2.82 8.87
N LYS A 150 -7.64 3.97 8.92
CA LYS A 150 -7.08 5.23 9.45
C LYS A 150 -6.51 5.06 10.86
N LYS A 151 -7.22 4.34 11.74
CA LYS A 151 -6.74 4.07 13.12
C LYS A 151 -5.52 3.15 13.11
N ILE A 152 -5.60 2.06 12.34
CA ILE A 152 -4.51 1.07 12.24
C ILE A 152 -3.25 1.76 11.71
N VAL A 153 -3.32 2.42 10.57
CA VAL A 153 -2.14 2.95 9.86
C VAL A 153 -1.52 4.15 10.58
N LYS A 154 -2.30 4.87 11.38
CA LYS A 154 -1.78 5.86 12.34
C LYS A 154 -0.89 5.19 13.39
N ILE A 155 -1.34 4.09 14.00
CA ILE A 155 -0.53 3.33 14.97
C ILE A 155 0.74 2.82 14.29
N GLU A 156 0.63 2.31 13.06
CA GLU A 156 1.78 1.80 12.31
C GLU A 156 2.80 2.90 11.96
N ARG A 157 2.33 4.12 11.63
CA ARG A 157 3.18 5.30 11.45
C ARG A 157 3.87 5.73 12.74
N GLU A 158 3.15 5.77 13.86
CA GLU A 158 3.68 6.11 15.20
C GLU A 158 4.71 5.08 15.68
N LYS A 159 4.58 3.83 15.23
CA LYS A 159 5.52 2.72 15.50
C LYS A 159 6.67 2.64 14.51
N GLY A 160 6.75 3.55 13.53
CA GLY A 160 7.82 3.58 12.54
C GLY A 160 7.80 2.42 11.53
N ARG A 161 6.67 1.70 11.41
CA ARG A 161 6.50 0.58 10.47
C ARG A 161 5.93 1.03 9.11
N LEU A 162 5.45 2.27 9.03
CA LEU A 162 4.94 2.90 7.82
C LEU A 162 5.64 4.25 7.62
N GLU A 163 6.20 4.47 6.44
CA GLU A 163 6.92 5.70 6.08
C GLU A 163 5.96 6.89 5.97
N LYS A 164 6.50 8.10 6.12
CA LYS A 164 5.69 9.33 6.16
C LYS A 164 4.91 9.54 4.88
N CYS A 165 5.58 9.46 3.73
CA CYS A 165 4.94 9.61 2.44
C CYS A 165 3.88 8.52 2.17
N ASP A 166 4.21 7.27 2.47
CA ASP A 166 3.27 6.14 2.34
C ASP A 166 2.00 6.35 3.18
N TYR A 167 2.16 6.84 4.42
CA TYR A 167 1.05 7.20 5.28
C TYR A 167 0.19 8.32 4.70
N GLY A 168 0.80 9.41 4.23
CA GLY A 168 0.09 10.52 3.59
C GLY A 168 -0.69 10.09 2.35
N TYR A 169 -0.05 9.30 1.50
CA TYR A 169 -0.67 8.77 0.28
C TYR A 169 -1.83 7.83 0.60
N LEU A 170 -1.67 6.94 1.58
CA LEU A 170 -2.75 6.07 2.02
C LEU A 170 -3.92 6.86 2.60
N LEU A 171 -3.67 7.84 3.47
CA LEU A 171 -4.73 8.70 4.02
C LEU A 171 -5.52 9.43 2.94
N TRP A 172 -4.85 9.90 1.89
CA TRP A 172 -5.51 10.50 0.74
C TRP A 172 -6.51 9.55 0.09
N HIS A 173 -6.14 8.28 -0.13
CA HIS A 173 -7.05 7.25 -0.64
C HIS A 173 -8.20 6.95 0.34
N LEU A 174 -7.91 6.77 1.63
CA LEU A 174 -8.91 6.49 2.66
C LEU A 174 -9.87 7.67 2.91
N ASN A 175 -9.50 8.88 2.50
CA ASN A 175 -10.37 10.07 2.51
C ASN A 175 -11.10 10.30 1.17
N GLY A 176 -11.06 9.33 0.25
CA GLY A 176 -11.77 9.40 -1.03
C GLY A 176 -11.10 10.29 -2.07
N ARG A 177 -9.83 10.68 -1.87
CA ARG A 177 -8.99 11.43 -2.82
C ARG A 177 -9.49 12.85 -3.14
N SER A 178 -10.32 13.42 -2.27
CA SER A 178 -10.94 14.74 -2.49
C SER A 178 -10.04 15.93 -2.17
N ASP A 179 -9.02 15.74 -1.33
CA ASP A 179 -8.16 16.81 -0.83
C ASP A 179 -6.72 16.30 -0.67
N PHE A 180 -5.73 17.02 -1.19
CA PHE A 180 -4.31 16.65 -1.09
C PHE A 180 -3.68 16.95 0.29
N GLN A 181 -4.39 17.63 1.19
CA GLN A 181 -3.86 17.98 2.51
C GLN A 181 -3.22 16.80 3.28
N PRO A 182 -3.78 15.57 3.29
CA PRO A 182 -3.12 14.43 3.94
C PRO A 182 -1.74 14.11 3.37
N MET A 183 -1.51 14.32 2.07
CA MET A 183 -0.19 14.15 1.47
C MET A 183 0.73 15.33 1.81
N LEU A 184 0.21 16.56 1.74
CA LEU A 184 0.98 17.77 2.04
C LEU A 184 1.48 17.81 3.49
N ASP A 185 0.65 17.34 4.43
CA ASP A 185 1.01 17.20 5.85
C ASP A 185 2.06 16.10 6.09
N ASN A 186 2.27 15.22 5.10
CA ASN A 186 3.06 14.00 5.23
C ASN A 186 4.09 13.86 4.10
N GLY A 187 4.87 14.92 3.87
CA GLY A 187 6.12 14.80 3.12
C GLY A 187 6.02 15.11 1.63
N TYR A 188 4.83 15.50 1.15
CA TYR A 188 4.65 15.97 -0.22
C TYR A 188 4.60 17.50 -0.29
N ALA A 189 5.00 18.04 -1.45
CA ALA A 189 4.86 19.45 -1.76
C ALA A 189 4.29 19.65 -3.17
N MET A 190 3.51 20.71 -3.34
CA MET A 190 3.15 21.22 -4.66
C MET A 190 4.35 22.00 -5.22
N THR A 191 4.90 21.54 -6.33
CA THR A 191 6.04 22.14 -7.02
C THR A 191 5.65 22.56 -8.42
N LYS A 192 6.27 23.60 -8.96
CA LYS A 192 5.98 24.12 -10.30
C LYS A 192 7.03 23.57 -11.28
N LYS A 193 6.57 22.93 -12.35
CA LYS A 193 7.41 22.49 -13.47
C LYS A 193 7.86 23.66 -14.33
N GLU A 194 8.87 23.41 -15.18
CA GLU A 194 9.40 24.37 -16.15
C GLU A 194 8.34 24.86 -17.14
N ASP A 195 7.39 24.00 -17.51
CA ASP A 195 6.24 24.34 -18.38
C ASP A 195 5.13 25.13 -17.67
N GLY A 196 5.31 25.41 -16.38
CA GLY A 196 4.38 26.17 -15.55
C GLY A 196 3.27 25.35 -14.89
N THR A 197 3.20 24.04 -15.14
CA THR A 197 2.23 23.14 -14.48
C THR A 197 2.63 22.85 -13.04
N ILE A 198 1.66 22.51 -12.19
CA ILE A 198 1.90 22.13 -10.78
C ILE A 198 1.92 20.61 -10.69
N GLU A 199 2.92 20.06 -10.00
CA GLU A 199 3.00 18.66 -9.65
C GLU A 199 3.11 18.46 -8.14
N LEU A 200 2.48 17.42 -7.64
CA LEU A 200 2.67 16.96 -6.27
C LEU A 200 3.89 16.03 -6.25
N LYS A 201 4.90 16.36 -5.46
CA LYS A 201 6.16 15.62 -5.38
C LYS A 201 6.49 15.26 -3.94
N ALA A 202 6.98 14.05 -3.72
CA ALA A 202 7.57 13.65 -2.45
C ALA A 202 8.88 14.44 -2.21
N VAL A 203 8.99 15.11 -1.07
CA VAL A 203 10.13 15.96 -0.70
C VAL A 203 10.75 15.59 0.66
N ASP A 204 10.01 14.91 1.54
CA ASP A 204 10.46 14.51 2.88
C ASP A 204 9.69 13.27 3.37
N CYS A 205 10.21 12.07 3.11
CA CYS A 205 9.51 10.81 3.37
C CYS A 205 9.93 10.06 4.65
N ASP A 206 10.92 10.57 5.36
CA ASP A 206 11.44 9.97 6.59
C ASP A 206 10.53 10.23 7.82
#